data_AF-A0A1V4VXK9-F1
#
_entry.id   AF-A0A1V4VXK9-F1
#
_cell.length_a   1.000
_cell.length_b   1.000
_cell.length_c   1.000
_cell.angle_alpha   90.00
_cell.angle_beta   90.00
_cell.angle_gamma   90.00
#
_symmetry.space_group_name_H-M   'P 1'
#
loop_
_entity.id
_entity.type
_entity.pdbx_description
1 polymer ?
#
loop_
_entity_poly.entity_id
_entity_poly.type
_entity_poly.pdbx_seq_one_letter_code
_entity_poly.pdbx_strand_id
1 'polypeptide(L)'
;MGPETAQGYKNIKIIRKYTLQNLQERQVQIMRCLVVGADSIGTKGTYLEKKFGVKEVLHWDGRNKKMPFLPAVDLVVMLTGFINHLMMWHVKKEAKKRGIKVLYLKRGVSELEETA
;
A
#
# COMPACT_ATOMS: atom_id res chain seq x y z
N MET A 1 -51.17 -17.98 -23.35
CA MET A 1 -49.88 -17.81 -22.64
C MET A 1 -48.89 -17.24 -23.64
N GLY A 2 -48.70 -15.92 -23.60
CA GLY A 2 -47.93 -15.18 -24.61
C GLY A 2 -46.42 -15.33 -24.47
N PRO A 3 -45.65 -14.97 -25.50
CA PRO A 3 -44.19 -15.10 -25.60
C PRO A 3 -43.41 -14.05 -24.77
N GLU A 4 -43.91 -13.71 -23.59
CA GLU A 4 -43.41 -12.58 -22.77
C GLU A 4 -42.11 -12.89 -21.99
N THR A 5 -41.66 -14.14 -22.01
CA THR A 5 -40.55 -14.60 -21.16
C THR A 5 -39.17 -14.49 -21.80
N ALA A 6 -39.04 -14.57 -23.13
CA ALA A 6 -37.73 -14.62 -23.80
C ALA A 6 -36.97 -13.27 -23.79
N GLN A 7 -37.69 -12.15 -23.88
CA GLN A 7 -37.10 -10.81 -23.90
C GLN A 7 -36.57 -10.40 -22.51
N GLY A 8 -37.26 -10.81 -21.44
CA GLY A 8 -36.83 -10.59 -20.06
C GLY A 8 -35.50 -11.28 -19.72
N TYR A 9 -35.32 -12.55 -20.12
CA TYR A 9 -34.05 -13.26 -19.90
C TYR A 9 -32.87 -12.67 -20.69
N LYS A 10 -33.10 -12.15 -21.91
CA LYS A 10 -32.07 -11.44 -22.68
C LYS A 10 -31.65 -10.16 -21.98
N ASN A 11 -32.60 -9.36 -21.49
CA ASN A 11 -32.32 -8.13 -20.75
C ASN A 11 -31.55 -8.40 -19.46
N ILE A 12 -31.91 -9.44 -18.69
CA ILE A 12 -31.18 -9.84 -17.49
C ILE A 12 -29.74 -10.25 -17.83
N LYS A 13 -29.50 -11.03 -18.89
CA LYS A 13 -28.13 -11.41 -19.30
C LYS A 13 -27.30 -10.21 -19.78
N ILE A 14 -27.91 -9.27 -20.52
CA ILE A 14 -27.24 -8.06 -21.01
C ILE A 14 -26.88 -7.14 -19.84
N ILE A 15 -27.83 -6.86 -18.94
CA ILE A 15 -27.60 -6.05 -17.73
C ILE A 15 -26.50 -6.70 -16.88
N ARG A 16 -26.59 -8.01 -16.61
CA ARG A 16 -25.59 -8.73 -15.80
C ARG A 16 -24.20 -8.71 -16.45
N LYS A 17 -24.11 -8.78 -17.78
CA LYS A 17 -22.84 -8.65 -18.52
C LYS A 17 -22.26 -7.23 -18.43
N TYR A 18 -23.10 -6.19 -18.57
CA TYR A 18 -22.69 -4.80 -18.42
C TYR A 18 -22.26 -4.46 -16.98
N THR A 19 -22.98 -4.96 -15.98
CA THR A 19 -22.61 -4.78 -14.57
C THR A 19 -21.28 -5.48 -14.25
N LEU A 20 -21.02 -6.67 -14.80
CA LEU A 20 -19.77 -7.38 -14.59
C LEU A 20 -18.58 -6.76 -15.34
N GLN A 21 -18.80 -6.21 -16.54
CA GLN A 21 -17.77 -5.49 -17.29
C GLN A 21 -17.34 -4.20 -16.58
N ASN A 22 -18.27 -3.52 -15.92
CA ASN A 22 -17.97 -2.32 -15.13
C ASN A 22 -17.44 -2.60 -13.71
N LEU A 23 -17.55 -3.84 -13.21
CA LEU A 23 -16.99 -4.26 -11.90
C LEU A 23 -15.49 -4.60 -11.97
N GLN A 24 -14.91 -4.68 -13.17
CA GLN A 24 -13.46 -4.82 -13.36
C GLN A 24 -12.70 -3.50 -13.25
N GLU A 25 -13.40 -2.35 -13.24
CA GLU A 25 -12.77 -1.04 -13.12
C GLU A 25 -12.83 -0.55 -11.67
N ARG A 26 -11.65 -0.64 -11.02
CA ARG A 26 -11.32 -0.13 -9.67
C ARG A 26 -11.77 -1.02 -8.49
N GLN A 27 -11.09 -2.15 -8.33
CA GLN A 27 -10.58 -2.41 -6.98
C GLN A 27 -9.60 -1.27 -6.65
N VAL A 28 -10.06 -0.28 -5.88
CA VAL A 28 -9.13 0.63 -5.21
C VAL A 28 -8.49 -0.19 -4.10
N GLN A 29 -7.41 -0.90 -4.43
CA GLN A 29 -6.54 -1.46 -3.41
C GLN A 29 -6.07 -0.27 -2.56
N ILE A 30 -6.55 -0.17 -1.32
CA ILE A 30 -6.07 0.84 -0.38
C ILE A 30 -4.61 0.51 -0.11
N MET A 31 -3.68 1.22 -0.78
CA MET A 31 -2.26 1.00 -0.57
C MET A 31 -1.87 1.52 0.81
N ARG A 32 -1.45 0.61 1.68
CA ARG A 32 -0.95 0.92 3.02
C ARG A 32 0.58 0.93 2.98
N CYS A 33 1.17 1.96 3.56
CA CYS A 33 2.62 2.11 3.66
C CYS A 33 3.05 2.16 5.11
N LEU A 34 4.11 1.43 5.45
CA LEU A 34 4.79 1.58 6.73
C LEU A 34 6.08 2.37 6.54
N VAL A 35 6.22 3.49 7.23
CA VAL A 35 7.50 4.22 7.33
C VAL A 35 8.19 3.80 8.62
N VAL A 36 9.43 3.33 8.52
CA VAL A 36 10.27 2.92 9.65
C VAL A 36 11.48 3.85 9.76
N GLY A 37 11.66 4.44 10.93
CA GLY A 37 12.63 5.50 11.22
C GLY A 37 11.99 6.89 11.31
N ALA A 38 12.83 7.86 11.64
CA ALA A 38 12.52 9.27 11.88
C ALA A 38 11.56 9.54 13.04
N ASP A 39 11.75 10.70 13.66
CA ASP A 39 11.01 11.13 14.86
C ASP A 39 9.56 11.45 14.55
N SER A 40 9.28 11.96 13.36
CA SER A 40 7.93 12.18 12.85
C SER A 40 7.89 12.08 11.33
N ILE A 41 6.73 11.73 10.79
CA ILE A 41 6.47 11.76 9.35
C ILE A 41 6.10 13.18 8.89
N GLY A 42 5.65 14.07 9.78
CA GLY A 42 5.23 15.43 9.43
C GLY A 42 4.28 15.47 8.23
N THR A 43 4.45 16.44 7.31
CA THR A 43 3.69 16.56 6.06
C THR A 43 4.08 15.54 4.98
N LYS A 44 5.05 14.64 5.25
CA LYS A 44 5.57 13.68 4.26
C LYS A 44 4.54 12.60 3.89
N GLY A 45 3.49 12.42 4.70
CA GLY A 45 2.36 11.55 4.36
C GLY A 45 1.68 11.95 3.04
N THR A 46 1.52 13.25 2.80
CA THR A 46 0.93 13.78 1.56
C THR A 46 1.81 13.49 0.33
N TYR A 47 3.13 13.44 0.50
CA TYR A 47 4.04 13.08 -0.59
C TYR A 47 3.88 11.60 -0.97
N LEU A 48 3.83 10.71 0.02
CA LEU A 48 3.61 9.27 -0.22
C LEU A 48 2.26 9.01 -0.89
N GLU A 49 1.22 9.75 -0.50
CA GLU A 49 -0.08 9.70 -1.18
C GLU A 49 0.05 10.13 -2.65
N LYS A 50 0.67 11.28 -2.92
CA LYS A 50 0.79 11.80 -4.30
C LYS A 50 1.65 10.93 -5.21
N LYS A 51 2.76 10.39 -4.71
CA LYS A 51 3.75 9.65 -5.52
C LYS A 51 3.36 8.19 -5.72
N PHE A 52 2.79 7.56 -4.69
CA PHE A 52 2.53 6.11 -4.68
C PHE A 52 1.05 5.74 -4.53
N GLY A 53 0.15 6.72 -4.43
CA GLY A 53 -1.28 6.45 -4.21
C GLY A 53 -1.57 5.85 -2.82
N VAL A 54 -0.65 6.02 -1.86
CA VAL A 54 -0.79 5.50 -0.50
C VAL A 54 -1.96 6.20 0.20
N LYS A 55 -2.88 5.40 0.75
CA LYS A 55 -4.09 5.89 1.44
C LYS A 55 -4.00 5.79 2.95
N GLU A 56 -3.07 5.00 3.45
CA GLU A 56 -2.80 4.89 4.89
C GLU A 56 -1.29 4.81 5.12
N VAL A 57 -0.80 5.65 6.03
CA VAL A 57 0.61 5.66 6.44
C VAL A 57 0.70 5.27 7.90
N LEU A 58 1.37 4.16 8.15
CA LEU A 58 1.79 3.73 9.48
C LEU A 58 3.20 4.26 9.75
N HIS A 59 3.49 4.62 11.01
CA HIS A 59 4.80 5.11 11.43
C HIS A 59 5.38 4.28 12.56
N TRP A 60 6.62 3.85 12.39
CA TRP A 60 7.46 3.34 13.47
C TRP A 60 8.72 4.19 13.55
N ASP A 61 8.98 4.83 14.68
CA ASP A 61 10.18 5.66 14.86
C ASP A 61 11.50 4.87 14.81
N GLY A 62 11.44 3.54 15.01
CA GLY A 62 12.59 2.64 15.01
C GLY A 62 13.50 2.76 16.24
N ARG A 63 13.14 3.59 17.24
CA ARG A 63 13.93 3.82 18.45
C ARG A 63 13.61 2.86 19.58
N ASN A 64 12.43 2.23 19.56
CA ASN A 64 12.06 1.23 20.55
C ASN A 64 12.92 -0.05 20.42
N LYS A 65 13.41 -0.57 21.56
CA LYS A 65 14.19 -1.82 21.62
C LYS A 65 13.36 -3.06 21.32
N LYS A 66 12.03 -2.99 21.50
CA LYS A 66 11.14 -4.10 21.16
C LYS A 66 10.96 -4.15 19.65
N MET A 67 11.09 -5.34 19.08
CA MET A 67 10.94 -5.60 17.65
C MET A 67 9.46 -5.88 17.35
N PRO A 68 8.71 -4.92 16.79
CA PRO A 68 7.28 -5.13 16.54
C PRO A 68 7.04 -6.13 15.41
N PHE A 69 5.84 -6.71 15.41
CA PHE A 69 5.36 -7.52 14.28
C PHE A 69 5.06 -6.62 13.09
N LEU A 70 5.57 -6.97 11.91
CA LEU A 70 5.33 -6.21 10.67
C LEU A 70 3.83 -6.20 10.32
N PRO A 71 3.16 -5.04 10.25
CA PRO A 71 1.75 -4.98 9.88
C PRO A 71 1.53 -5.44 8.44
N ALA A 72 0.28 -5.79 8.12
CA ALA A 72 -0.13 -6.06 6.74
C ALA A 72 -0.14 -4.74 5.94
N VAL A 73 0.92 -4.53 5.16
CA VAL A 73 1.14 -3.35 4.30
C VAL A 73 1.66 -3.78 2.94
N ASP A 74 1.44 -2.95 1.93
CA ASP A 74 1.88 -3.19 0.56
C ASP A 74 3.31 -2.70 0.31
N LEU A 75 3.76 -1.71 1.10
CA LEU A 75 5.06 -1.06 1.00
C LEU A 75 5.64 -0.75 2.38
N VAL A 76 6.95 -0.97 2.52
CA VAL A 76 7.75 -0.46 3.64
C VAL A 76 8.76 0.56 3.12
N VAL A 77 8.78 1.76 3.71
CA VAL A 77 9.81 2.77 3.49
C VAL A 77 10.70 2.82 4.71
N MET A 78 11.98 2.50 4.52
CA MET A 78 12.95 2.38 5.60
C MET A 78 13.96 3.52 5.54
N LEU A 79 13.95 4.38 6.57
CA LEU A 79 14.85 5.51 6.69
C LEU A 79 16.11 5.07 7.44
N THR A 80 17.09 4.58 6.69
CA THR A 80 18.29 3.90 7.20
C THR A 80 19.17 4.77 8.08
N GLY A 81 19.14 6.10 7.92
CA GLY A 81 19.85 7.04 8.79
C GLY A 81 19.24 7.19 10.18
N PHE A 82 18.04 6.67 10.44
CA PHE A 82 17.30 6.85 11.69
C PHE A 82 16.95 5.55 12.41
N ILE A 83 17.47 4.42 11.95
CA ILE A 83 17.20 3.11 12.56
C ILE A 83 18.51 2.37 12.84
N ASN A 84 18.51 1.54 13.88
CA ASN A 84 19.65 0.67 14.16
C ASN A 84 19.68 -0.55 13.23
N HIS A 85 20.85 -1.19 13.12
CA HIS A 85 21.07 -2.35 12.24
C HIS A 85 20.18 -3.56 12.57
N LEU A 86 19.83 -3.76 13.85
CA LEU A 86 18.96 -4.87 14.27
C LEU A 86 17.54 -4.67 13.73
N MET A 87 16.98 -3.47 13.87
CA MET A 87 15.66 -3.09 13.36
C MET A 87 15.62 -3.25 11.84
N MET A 88 16.64 -2.76 11.14
CA MET A 88 16.79 -2.91 9.69
C MET A 88 16.73 -4.38 9.28
N TRP A 89 17.52 -5.23 9.94
CA TRP A 89 17.58 -6.67 9.62
C TRP A 89 16.25 -7.38 9.87
N HIS A 90 15.59 -7.09 11.00
CA HIS A 90 14.29 -7.65 11.35
C HIS A 90 13.21 -7.27 10.35
N VAL A 91 13.06 -5.99 10.03
CA VAL A 91 12.04 -5.51 9.07
C VAL A 91 12.32 -6.08 7.68
N LYS A 92 13.58 -6.10 7.24
CA LYS A 92 13.98 -6.72 5.96
C LYS A 92 13.63 -8.21 5.91
N LYS A 93 13.89 -8.96 6.98
CA LYS A 93 13.60 -10.39 7.08
C LYS A 93 12.09 -10.65 7.05
N GLU A 94 11.32 -9.92 7.83
CA GLU A 94 9.86 -10.07 7.88
C GLU A 94 9.19 -9.66 6.56
N ALA A 95 9.63 -8.56 5.94
CA ALA A 95 9.10 -8.15 4.64
C ALA A 95 9.41 -9.18 3.55
N LYS A 96 10.63 -9.72 3.51
CA LYS A 96 11.03 -10.77 2.56
C LYS A 96 10.19 -12.03 2.70
N LYS A 97 9.92 -12.48 3.93
CA LYS A 97 9.07 -13.65 4.19
C LYS A 97 7.64 -13.49 3.65
N ARG A 98 7.15 -12.25 3.59
CA ARG A 98 5.78 -11.92 3.19
C ARG A 98 5.66 -11.38 1.76
N GLY A 99 6.76 -11.26 1.03
CA GLY A 99 6.79 -10.67 -0.31
C GLY A 99 6.46 -9.17 -0.33
N ILE A 100 6.62 -8.46 0.78
CA ILE A 100 6.33 -7.02 0.87
C ILE A 100 7.49 -6.23 0.25
N LYS A 101 7.18 -5.23 -0.58
CA LYS A 101 8.18 -4.35 -1.20
C LYS A 101 8.82 -3.46 -0.13
N VAL A 102 10.14 -3.29 -0.20
CA VAL A 102 10.90 -2.42 0.72
C VAL A 102 11.68 -1.40 -0.09
N LEU A 103 11.46 -0.12 0.22
CA LEU A 103 12.22 1.01 -0.30
C LEU A 103 13.16 1.50 0.80
N TYR A 104 14.43 1.68 0.45
CA TYR A 104 15.46 2.18 1.37
C TYR A 104 15.80 3.61 1.02
N LEU A 105 15.69 4.50 1.99
CA LEU A 105 16.08 5.90 1.90
C LEU A 105 17.04 6.22 3.05
N LYS A 106 17.88 7.23 2.91
CA LYS A 106 18.82 7.62 3.97
C LYS A 106 18.20 8.63 4.93
N ARG A 107 17.67 9.74 4.41
CA ARG A 107 17.26 10.93 5.16
C ARG A 107 15.76 11.22 5.10
N GLY A 108 15.04 10.71 4.10
CA GLY A 108 13.59 10.92 4.02
C GLY A 108 13.02 10.77 2.61
N VAL A 109 11.69 10.84 2.50
CA VAL A 109 10.97 10.66 1.23
C VAL A 109 11.28 11.71 0.17
N SER A 110 11.87 12.85 0.53
CA SER A 110 12.33 13.86 -0.43
C SER A 110 13.48 13.35 -1.33
N GLU A 111 14.22 12.33 -0.90
CA GLU A 111 15.25 11.68 -1.74
C GLU A 111 14.67 11.05 -3.01
N LEU A 112 13.36 10.79 -3.04
CA LEU A 112 12.67 10.29 -4.22
C LEU A 112 12.50 11.35 -5.32
N GLU A 113 12.80 12.62 -5.04
CA GLU A 113 12.84 13.70 -6.04
C GLU A 113 14.18 13.74 -6.78
N GLU A 114 15.28 13.31 -6.14
CA GLU A 114 16.64 13.35 -6.70
C GLU A 114 16.92 12.22 -7.70
N THR A 115 16.00 11.27 -7.87
CA THR A 115 16.19 10.07 -8.72
C THR A 115 15.29 10.07 -9.97
N ALA A 116 14.79 11.24 -10.40
CA ALA A 116 13.97 11.39 -11.61
C ALA A 116 14.77 11.96 -12.79
#